data_AF-A0A3A9F403-F1
#
_entry.id   AF-A0A3A9F403-F1
#
_cell.length_a   1.000
_cell.length_b   1.000
_cell.length_c   1.000
_cell.angle_alpha   90.00
_cell.angle_beta   90.00
_cell.angle_gamma   90.00
#
_symmetry.space_group_name_H-M   'P 1'
#
loop_
_entity.id
_entity.type
_entity.pdbx_description
1 polymer ?
#
loop_
_entity_poly.entity_id
_entity_poly.type
_entity_poly.pdbx_seq_one_letter_code
_entity_poly.pdbx_strand_id
1 'polypeptide(L)'
;MIQATNELILGIELNEAYAQMTYYHQTVREPVTLGLNSDTEQLLIPMALRQCANGQWQIWDGKPQLESEEPDRVRISDLYRKIEKKEEQEVEEAAELLSVYFKVCLAKLKLLTQNTKIHIMVTVRRLTEHWSTLIVKALEKNGVDRKQIYLQDYLSSFYYYTVNQKKELWYQDVALLEMENETIIGYVLHIDRRMRPAIARVEKVASQPVDDTIRAGRSDSDWKKEKDRLFFELLKKVFERRTISVSYLMGDYFNKSWAERSIQYLCYKRHAFQGQNLYSKGACYAAMERAGLIAKRDIIFSGQDMVEHNIGMEVRIRGKETYYPIVSAGVNWYEIHHVCEFILKEEREIRMISHPMEPGDGVVHSMRLTGLPHRPPRATRIRLTIYFTSPTKCHVEAEDLGFGGFYKPSGFVWTREIEF
;
A
#
# COMPACT_ATOMS: atom_id res chain seq x y z
N MET A 1 22.89 14.03 -22.50
CA MET A 1 21.53 14.04 -23.06
C MET A 1 20.80 12.88 -22.42
N ILE A 2 20.11 13.12 -21.30
CA ILE A 2 19.38 12.07 -20.56
C ILE A 2 17.91 12.28 -20.95
N GLN A 3 17.29 11.27 -21.57
CA GLN A 3 15.88 11.31 -21.96
C GLN A 3 15.05 11.73 -20.73
N ALA A 4 14.33 12.84 -20.85
CA ALA A 4 13.21 13.11 -19.96
C ALA A 4 12.23 11.94 -20.16
N THR A 5 12.20 11.01 -19.21
CA THR A 5 11.18 9.97 -19.17
C THR A 5 9.85 10.69 -19.12
N ASN A 6 9.01 10.50 -20.13
CA ASN A 6 7.68 11.08 -20.21
C ASN A 6 6.69 10.31 -19.32
N GLU A 7 7.17 9.93 -18.13
CA GLU A 7 6.52 9.10 -17.14
C GLU A 7 6.25 9.94 -15.88
N LEU A 8 5.01 9.90 -15.39
CA LEU A 8 4.63 10.45 -14.10
C LEU A 8 4.65 9.34 -13.05
N ILE A 9 5.33 9.59 -11.94
CA ILE A 9 5.30 8.70 -10.76
C ILE A 9 4.59 9.43 -9.63
N LEU A 10 3.53 8.83 -9.10
CA LEU A 10 2.63 9.46 -8.16
C LEU A 10 2.36 8.55 -6.95
N GLY A 11 2.55 9.07 -5.75
CA GLY A 11 2.04 8.54 -4.51
C GLY A 11 0.79 9.31 -4.09
N ILE A 12 -0.30 8.61 -3.79
CA ILE A 12 -1.55 9.20 -3.29
C ILE A 12 -1.86 8.60 -1.93
N GLU A 13 -1.95 9.42 -0.90
CA GLU A 13 -2.50 9.04 0.41
C GLU A 13 -3.99 9.36 0.44
N LEU A 14 -4.81 8.45 0.98
CA LEU A 14 -6.23 8.66 1.25
C LEU A 14 -6.56 8.30 2.71
N ASN A 15 -7.17 9.23 3.44
CA ASN A 15 -7.83 8.97 4.73
C ASN A 15 -9.24 9.58 4.77
N GLU A 16 -9.91 9.49 5.91
CA GLU A 16 -11.28 9.99 6.10
C GLU A 16 -11.46 11.48 5.80
N ALA A 17 -10.47 12.30 6.14
CA ALA A 17 -10.56 13.76 6.07
C ALA A 17 -9.98 14.33 4.76
N TYR A 18 -8.89 13.74 4.26
CA TYR A 18 -8.14 14.29 3.14
C TYR A 18 -7.43 13.22 2.30
N ALA A 19 -7.13 13.60 1.07
CA ALA A 19 -6.12 13.02 0.23
C ALA A 19 -4.86 13.89 0.20
N GLN A 20 -3.72 13.28 -0.12
CA GLN A 20 -2.49 14.01 -0.35
C GLN A 20 -1.72 13.37 -1.49
N MET A 21 -1.19 14.20 -2.40
CA MET A 21 -0.54 13.74 -3.63
C MET A 21 0.92 14.16 -3.64
N THR A 22 1.81 13.20 -3.88
CA THR A 22 3.26 13.43 -3.99
C THR A 22 3.79 12.81 -5.27
N TYR A 23 4.52 13.58 -6.07
CA TYR A 23 5.07 13.11 -7.34
C TYR A 23 6.60 13.14 -7.34
N TYR A 24 7.22 12.29 -8.16
CA TYR A 24 8.66 12.35 -8.38
C TYR A 24 9.03 13.56 -9.23
N HIS A 25 9.79 14.49 -8.66
CA HIS A 25 10.24 15.68 -9.37
C HIS A 25 11.59 15.44 -10.05
N GLN A 26 11.61 15.40 -11.39
CA GLN A 26 12.78 14.98 -12.18
C GLN A 26 14.04 15.83 -11.94
N THR A 27 13.91 17.14 -11.74
CA THR A 27 15.07 18.03 -11.51
C THR A 27 15.74 17.81 -10.15
N VAL A 28 14.97 17.79 -9.06
CA VAL A 28 15.51 17.60 -7.71
C VAL A 28 15.71 16.12 -7.35
N ARG A 29 15.19 15.21 -8.18
CA ARG A 29 15.25 13.75 -8.02
C ARG A 29 14.72 13.23 -6.70
N GLU A 30 13.69 13.90 -6.19
CA GLU A 30 13.04 13.57 -4.92
C GLU A 30 11.51 13.68 -5.04
N PRO A 31 10.74 12.98 -4.19
CA PRO A 31 9.31 13.16 -4.08
C PRO A 31 8.93 14.55 -3.54
N VAL A 32 8.05 15.25 -4.28
CA VAL A 32 7.52 16.57 -3.93
C VAL A 32 6.00 16.49 -3.77
N THR A 33 5.50 16.92 -2.62
CA THR A 33 4.07 16.96 -2.32
C THR A 33 3.41 18.17 -2.97
N LEU A 34 2.24 17.99 -3.55
CA LEU A 34 1.50 19.03 -4.25
C LEU A 34 0.68 19.87 -3.28
N GLY A 35 0.79 21.18 -3.40
CA GLY A 35 -0.14 22.12 -2.80
C GLY A 35 -1.45 22.20 -3.58
N LEU A 36 -2.54 22.50 -2.88
CA LEU A 36 -3.88 22.59 -3.45
C LEU A 36 -4.01 23.75 -4.46
N ASN A 37 -3.25 24.83 -4.24
CA ASN A 37 -3.10 26.01 -5.09
C ASN A 37 -1.61 26.34 -5.27
N SER A 38 -1.26 27.10 -6.30
CA SER A 38 0.13 27.55 -6.57
C SER A 38 0.76 28.36 -5.44
N ASP A 39 -0.08 29.01 -4.63
CA ASP A 39 0.33 29.98 -3.60
C ASP A 39 0.00 29.55 -2.17
N THR A 40 -0.47 28.31 -1.95
CA THR A 40 -0.83 27.84 -0.60
C THR A 40 0.06 26.70 -0.12
N GLU A 41 0.50 26.78 1.14
CA GLU A 41 1.11 25.67 1.90
C GLU A 41 0.10 24.55 2.22
N GLN A 42 -1.14 24.66 1.75
CA GLN A 42 -2.20 23.68 1.98
C GLN A 42 -1.95 22.44 1.10
N LEU A 43 -1.28 21.44 1.67
CA LEU A 43 -0.97 20.16 1.01
C LEU A 43 -2.13 19.17 1.07
N LEU A 44 -3.12 19.39 1.94
CA LEU A 44 -4.23 18.48 2.18
C LEU A 44 -5.39 18.78 1.22
N ILE A 45 -5.79 17.79 0.44
CA ILE A 45 -6.95 17.85 -0.45
C ILE A 45 -8.15 17.26 0.29
N PRO A 46 -9.17 18.04 0.69
CA PRO A 46 -10.33 17.50 1.39
C PRO A 46 -10.95 16.30 0.67
N MET A 47 -11.37 15.28 1.41
CA MET A 47 -12.17 14.16 0.90
C MET A 47 -13.64 14.59 0.77
N ALA A 48 -13.86 15.64 -0.02
CA ALA A 48 -15.16 16.25 -0.22
C ALA A 48 -15.30 16.81 -1.64
N LEU A 49 -16.51 16.69 -2.19
CA LEU A 49 -16.84 17.13 -3.54
C LEU A 49 -18.04 18.06 -3.55
N ARG A 50 -18.03 19.02 -4.47
CA ARG A 50 -19.22 19.76 -4.89
C ARG A 50 -19.41 19.66 -6.39
N GLN A 51 -20.66 19.69 -6.82
CA GLN A 51 -21.02 19.92 -8.21
C GLN A 51 -21.59 21.34 -8.34
N CYS A 52 -20.87 22.22 -9.02
CA CYS A 52 -21.28 23.60 -9.22
C CYS A 52 -22.56 23.68 -10.07
N ALA A 53 -23.24 24.84 -10.07
CA ALA A 53 -24.45 25.08 -10.85
C ALA A 53 -24.30 24.77 -12.36
N ASN A 54 -23.10 24.94 -12.91
CA ASN A 54 -22.75 24.61 -14.30
C ASN A 54 -22.53 23.10 -14.55
N GLY A 55 -22.66 22.25 -13.53
CA GLY A 55 -22.46 20.80 -13.61
C GLY A 55 -21.02 20.31 -13.42
N GLN A 56 -20.04 21.22 -13.27
CA GLN A 56 -18.64 20.84 -13.05
C GLN A 56 -18.38 20.38 -11.61
N TRP A 57 -17.59 19.33 -11.47
CA TRP A 57 -17.14 18.83 -10.18
C TRP A 57 -15.89 19.56 -9.70
N GLN A 58 -15.84 19.89 -8.41
CA GLN A 58 -14.71 20.51 -7.74
C GLN A 58 -14.51 19.93 -6.33
N ILE A 59 -13.31 20.07 -5.79
CA ILE A 59 -13.04 19.81 -4.37
C ILE A 59 -13.83 20.82 -3.55
N TRP A 60 -14.59 20.35 -2.57
CA TRP A 60 -15.26 21.22 -1.62
C TRP A 60 -14.38 21.39 -0.38
N ASP A 61 -14.05 22.63 -0.03
CA ASP A 61 -13.17 22.95 1.11
C ASP A 61 -13.93 23.09 2.44
N GLY A 62 -15.21 22.72 2.46
CA GLY A 62 -16.07 22.78 3.64
C GLY A 62 -16.62 24.17 3.94
N LYS A 63 -16.23 25.21 3.18
CA LYS A 63 -16.74 26.56 3.43
C LYS A 63 -18.20 26.69 3.01
N PRO A 64 -18.99 27.50 3.74
CA PRO A 64 -20.34 27.85 3.32
C PRO A 64 -20.27 28.67 2.02
N GLN A 65 -21.33 28.56 1.23
CA GLN A 65 -21.47 29.34 0.02
C GLN A 65 -21.76 30.80 0.33
N LEU A 66 -21.12 31.71 -0.39
CA LEU A 66 -21.45 33.12 -0.33
C LEU A 66 -22.81 33.36 -1.01
N GLU A 67 -23.60 34.30 -0.49
CA GLU A 67 -24.92 34.65 -1.06
C GLU A 67 -24.85 35.10 -2.54
N SER A 68 -23.68 35.56 -2.99
CA SER A 68 -23.42 35.98 -4.37
C SER A 68 -23.14 34.84 -5.35
N GLU A 69 -22.97 33.61 -4.88
CA GLU A 69 -22.66 32.45 -5.73
C GLU A 69 -23.92 31.67 -6.12
N GLU A 70 -23.97 31.16 -7.36
CA GLU A 70 -25.05 30.25 -7.77
C GLU A 70 -25.02 28.96 -6.94
N PRO A 71 -26.19 28.46 -6.47
CA PRO A 71 -26.24 27.32 -5.56
C PRO A 71 -25.62 26.07 -6.18
N ASP A 72 -24.78 25.38 -5.40
CA ASP A 72 -24.26 24.07 -5.79
C ASP A 72 -25.41 23.09 -6.02
N ARG A 73 -25.31 22.25 -7.06
CA ARG A 73 -26.29 21.19 -7.33
C ARG A 73 -26.22 20.10 -6.26
N VAL A 74 -24.99 19.75 -5.85
CA VAL A 74 -24.72 18.67 -4.89
C VAL A 74 -23.48 19.01 -4.06
N ARG A 75 -23.51 18.69 -2.77
CA ARG A 75 -22.35 18.69 -1.87
C ARG A 75 -22.19 17.34 -1.17
N ILE A 76 -20.93 16.92 -1.04
CA ILE A 76 -20.55 15.64 -0.45
C ILE A 76 -19.39 15.93 0.51
N SER A 77 -19.69 16.08 1.81
CA SER A 77 -18.69 16.28 2.89
C SER A 77 -17.90 15.03 3.22
N ASP A 78 -18.60 13.91 3.37
CA ASP A 78 -18.05 12.68 3.95
C ASP A 78 -17.80 11.63 2.86
N LEU A 79 -17.04 12.01 1.81
CA LEU A 79 -16.83 11.15 0.65
C LEU A 79 -16.29 9.78 1.06
N TYR A 80 -15.25 9.76 1.90
CA TYR A 80 -14.60 8.54 2.36
C TYR A 80 -15.59 7.57 3.01
N ARG A 81 -16.38 8.05 3.98
CA ARG A 81 -17.38 7.24 4.67
C ARG A 81 -18.50 6.76 3.74
N LYS A 82 -18.87 7.57 2.74
CA LYS A 82 -19.88 7.19 1.73
C LYS A 82 -19.39 6.08 0.79
N ILE A 83 -18.11 6.05 0.45
CA ILE A 83 -17.55 4.98 -0.40
C ILE A 83 -17.17 3.73 0.41
N GLU A 84 -16.81 3.89 1.68
CA GLU A 84 -16.46 2.76 2.57
C GLU A 84 -17.67 1.90 2.94
N LYS A 85 -18.84 2.51 3.18
CA LYS A 85 -20.03 1.81 3.71
C LYS A 85 -20.88 1.04 2.69
N LYS A 86 -20.41 0.90 1.45
CA LYS A 86 -21.22 0.34 0.37
C LYS A 86 -21.13 -1.18 0.35
N GLU A 87 -22.28 -1.86 0.41
CA GLU A 87 -22.39 -3.30 0.19
C GLU A 87 -21.92 -3.67 -1.22
N GLU A 88 -21.63 -4.95 -1.46
CA GLU A 88 -21.07 -5.47 -2.72
C GLU A 88 -21.88 -5.04 -3.97
N GLN A 89 -23.20 -4.87 -3.83
CA GLN A 89 -24.10 -4.43 -4.90
C GLN A 89 -23.94 -2.95 -5.31
N GLU A 90 -23.27 -2.11 -4.51
CA GLU A 90 -23.10 -0.68 -4.78
C GLU A 90 -21.64 -0.26 -5.04
N VAL A 91 -20.73 -1.22 -5.20
CA VAL A 91 -19.30 -0.99 -5.47
C VAL A 91 -19.09 -0.10 -6.71
N GLU A 92 -19.93 -0.26 -7.74
CA GLU A 92 -19.80 0.50 -8.98
C GLU A 92 -20.07 2.00 -8.80
N GLU A 93 -21.06 2.35 -7.95
CA GLU A 93 -21.36 3.74 -7.62
C GLU A 93 -20.27 4.37 -6.74
N ALA A 94 -19.74 3.63 -5.76
CA ALA A 94 -18.60 4.09 -4.97
C ALA A 94 -17.38 4.32 -5.86
N ALA A 95 -17.10 3.41 -6.80
CA ALA A 95 -16.00 3.53 -7.74
C ALA A 95 -16.20 4.73 -8.69
N GLU A 96 -17.43 5.00 -9.13
CA GLU A 96 -17.74 6.19 -9.93
C GLU A 96 -17.48 7.48 -9.14
N LEU A 97 -17.91 7.53 -7.88
CA LEU A 97 -17.72 8.72 -7.06
C LEU A 97 -16.23 8.95 -6.73
N LEU A 98 -15.48 7.89 -6.44
CA LEU A 98 -14.03 7.95 -6.26
C LEU A 98 -13.32 8.31 -7.59
N SER A 99 -13.83 7.83 -8.73
CA SER A 99 -13.32 8.20 -10.06
C SER A 99 -13.48 9.70 -10.32
N VAL A 100 -14.64 10.29 -10.00
CA VAL A 100 -14.86 11.73 -10.08
C VAL A 100 -13.87 12.49 -9.18
N TYR A 101 -13.66 12.00 -7.95
CA TYR A 101 -12.71 12.60 -7.02
C TYR A 101 -11.28 12.58 -7.57
N PHE A 102 -10.81 11.42 -8.04
CA PHE A 102 -9.50 11.29 -8.66
C PHE A 102 -9.39 12.18 -9.88
N LYS A 103 -10.39 12.23 -10.77
CA LYS A 103 -10.41 13.11 -11.94
C LYS A 103 -10.14 14.58 -11.57
N VAL A 104 -10.81 15.08 -10.53
CA VAL A 104 -10.64 16.45 -10.05
C VAL A 104 -9.25 16.67 -9.46
N CYS A 105 -8.75 15.74 -8.64
CA CYS A 105 -7.42 15.80 -8.04
C CYS A 105 -6.31 15.76 -9.11
N LEU A 106 -6.45 14.84 -10.05
CA LEU A 106 -5.56 14.62 -11.18
C LEU A 106 -5.55 15.82 -12.13
N ALA A 107 -6.69 16.45 -12.41
CA ALA A 107 -6.73 17.65 -13.24
C ALA A 107 -5.86 18.80 -12.69
N LYS A 108 -5.69 18.91 -11.36
CA LYS A 108 -4.81 19.93 -10.73
C LYS A 108 -3.34 19.74 -11.08
N LEU A 109 -2.90 18.51 -11.34
CA LEU A 109 -1.51 18.24 -11.66
C LEU A 109 -1.08 18.92 -12.96
N LYS A 110 -1.99 19.21 -13.92
CA LYS A 110 -1.72 19.74 -15.28
C LYS A 110 -0.59 19.02 -16.07
N LEU A 111 0.03 18.00 -15.49
CA LEU A 111 1.15 17.21 -15.96
C LEU A 111 0.68 15.88 -16.56
N LEU A 112 -0.53 15.44 -16.23
CA LEU A 112 -1.08 14.18 -16.75
C LEU A 112 -1.30 14.19 -18.26
N THR A 113 -1.57 15.36 -18.84
CA THR A 113 -1.79 15.51 -20.28
C THR A 113 -0.49 15.55 -21.08
N GLN A 114 0.67 15.65 -20.42
CA GLN A 114 1.98 15.71 -21.07
C GLN A 114 2.70 14.36 -21.06
N ASN A 115 2.39 13.49 -20.09
CA ASN A 115 3.07 12.22 -19.89
C ASN A 115 2.40 11.08 -20.66
N THR A 116 3.22 10.21 -21.26
CA THR A 116 2.77 9.01 -22.00
C THR A 116 2.49 7.81 -21.11
N LYS A 117 2.92 7.85 -19.83
CA LYS A 117 2.79 6.74 -18.88
C LYS A 117 2.67 7.26 -17.45
N ILE A 118 1.84 6.62 -16.61
CA ILE A 118 1.59 7.08 -15.24
C ILE A 118 1.62 5.90 -14.28
N HIS A 119 2.61 5.85 -13.38
CA HIS A 119 2.65 4.90 -12.28
C HIS A 119 2.05 5.54 -11.02
N ILE A 120 0.99 4.93 -10.47
CA ILE A 120 0.30 5.42 -9.27
C ILE A 120 0.38 4.37 -8.18
N MET A 121 0.94 4.74 -7.03
CA MET A 121 0.80 4.00 -5.78
C MET A 121 -0.22 4.71 -4.90
N VAL A 122 -1.31 4.04 -4.57
CA VAL A 122 -2.28 4.57 -3.59
C VAL A 122 -2.05 3.90 -2.24
N THR A 123 -2.01 4.71 -1.19
CA THR A 123 -1.90 4.25 0.18
C THR A 123 -3.10 4.65 1.01
N VAL A 124 -3.62 3.67 1.76
CA VAL A 124 -4.74 3.80 2.68
C VAL A 124 -4.35 3.24 4.04
N ARG A 125 -5.06 3.61 5.11
CA ARG A 125 -4.71 3.15 6.46
C ARG A 125 -4.70 1.63 6.59
N ARG A 126 -5.74 0.97 6.07
CA ARG A 126 -5.84 -0.48 5.95
C ARG A 126 -6.28 -0.81 4.54
N LEU A 127 -5.49 -1.59 3.83
CA LEU A 127 -5.87 -2.06 2.51
C LEU A 127 -6.82 -3.24 2.67
N THR A 128 -8.04 -3.08 2.17
CA THR A 128 -9.07 -4.13 2.17
C THR A 128 -9.40 -4.48 0.72
N GLU A 129 -10.03 -5.63 0.49
CA GLU A 129 -10.48 -6.03 -0.85
C GLU A 129 -11.45 -5.01 -1.48
N HIS A 130 -12.29 -4.41 -0.63
CA HIS A 130 -13.17 -3.31 -1.01
C HIS A 130 -12.36 -2.11 -1.50
N TRP A 131 -11.41 -1.62 -0.71
CA TRP A 131 -10.56 -0.49 -1.09
C TRP A 131 -9.72 -0.79 -2.33
N SER A 132 -9.14 -1.99 -2.43
CA SER A 132 -8.33 -2.37 -3.59
C SER A 132 -9.16 -2.35 -4.88
N THR A 133 -10.36 -2.91 -4.83
CA THR A 133 -11.28 -2.95 -5.97
C THR A 133 -11.73 -1.56 -6.37
N LEU A 134 -12.16 -0.75 -5.40
CA LEU A 134 -12.63 0.62 -5.65
C LEU A 134 -11.54 1.51 -6.26
N ILE A 135 -10.34 1.51 -5.68
CA ILE A 135 -9.24 2.36 -6.14
C ILE A 135 -8.83 1.98 -7.56
N VAL A 136 -8.69 0.68 -7.84
CA VAL A 136 -8.33 0.19 -9.17
C VAL A 136 -9.37 0.61 -10.20
N LYS A 137 -10.65 0.29 -9.97
CA LYS A 137 -11.74 0.66 -10.88
C LYS A 137 -11.79 2.18 -11.12
N ALA A 138 -11.66 2.97 -10.05
CA ALA A 138 -11.72 4.42 -10.14
C ALA A 138 -10.56 5.00 -10.98
N LEU A 139 -9.35 4.46 -10.86
CA LEU A 139 -8.20 4.88 -11.65
C LEU A 139 -8.25 4.38 -13.10
N GLU A 140 -8.75 3.17 -13.35
CA GLU A 140 -8.99 2.66 -14.71
C GLU A 140 -10.02 3.51 -15.46
N LYS A 141 -11.09 3.96 -14.79
CA LYS A 141 -12.06 4.92 -15.34
C LYS A 141 -11.42 6.26 -15.70
N ASN A 142 -10.29 6.61 -15.07
CA ASN A 142 -9.49 7.79 -15.40
C ASN A 142 -8.38 7.51 -16.43
N GLY A 143 -8.40 6.33 -17.07
CA GLY A 143 -7.49 5.97 -18.16
C GLY A 143 -6.12 5.46 -17.71
N VAL A 144 -5.95 5.11 -16.44
CA VAL A 144 -4.69 4.52 -15.94
C VAL A 144 -4.68 3.02 -16.22
N ASP A 145 -3.60 2.53 -16.83
CA ASP A 145 -3.42 1.08 -17.08
C ASP A 145 -3.29 0.32 -15.76
N ARG A 146 -4.05 -0.77 -15.59
CA ARG A 146 -4.02 -1.66 -14.42
C ARG A 146 -2.61 -2.01 -13.96
N LYS A 147 -1.68 -2.27 -14.88
CA LYS A 147 -0.29 -2.65 -14.61
C LYS A 147 0.54 -1.54 -13.97
N GLN A 148 0.00 -0.32 -13.97
CA GLN A 148 0.62 0.88 -13.44
C GLN A 148 -0.09 1.39 -12.18
N ILE A 149 -1.09 0.65 -11.68
CA ILE A 149 -1.81 0.92 -10.43
C ILE A 149 -1.30 -0.05 -9.37
N TYR A 150 -0.72 0.51 -8.31
CA TYR A 150 -0.20 -0.23 -7.15
C TYR A 150 -0.90 0.26 -5.89
N LEU A 151 -0.94 -0.61 -4.87
CA LEU A 151 -1.67 -0.38 -3.64
C LEU A 151 -0.83 -0.80 -2.44
N GLN A 152 -0.88 -0.05 -1.35
CA GLN A 152 -0.24 -0.45 -0.09
C GLN A 152 -0.90 0.20 1.13
N ASP A 153 -0.62 -0.32 2.31
CA ASP A 153 -1.06 0.31 3.56
C ASP A 153 -0.11 1.43 4.04
N TYR A 154 -0.49 2.14 5.08
CA TYR A 154 0.30 3.22 5.67
C TYR A 154 1.64 2.75 6.24
N LEU A 155 1.70 1.54 6.79
CA LEU A 155 2.93 1.01 7.38
C LEU A 155 3.95 0.60 6.31
N SER A 156 3.48 0.12 5.16
CA SER A 156 4.30 -0.07 3.95
C SER A 156 4.85 1.27 3.47
N SER A 157 4.02 2.31 3.40
CA SER A 157 4.47 3.67 3.07
C SER A 157 5.51 4.19 4.05
N PHE A 158 5.33 3.97 5.36
CA PHE A 158 6.33 4.32 6.38
C PHE A 158 7.65 3.60 6.18
N TYR A 159 7.61 2.30 5.85
CA TYR A 159 8.81 1.54 5.48
C TYR A 159 9.52 2.17 4.27
N TYR A 160 8.83 2.37 3.15
CA TYR A 160 9.42 2.92 1.92
C TYR A 160 9.96 4.33 2.11
N TYR A 161 9.27 5.17 2.89
CA TYR A 161 9.77 6.49 3.25
C TYR A 161 11.08 6.37 4.03
N THR A 162 11.09 5.54 5.08
CA THR A 162 12.21 5.41 6.01
C THR A 162 13.47 4.89 5.33
N VAL A 163 13.37 3.80 4.56
CA VAL A 163 14.56 3.23 3.93
C VAL A 163 15.15 4.16 2.89
N ASN A 164 14.34 5.01 2.26
CA ASN A 164 14.80 6.02 1.31
C ASN A 164 15.34 7.32 1.94
N GLN A 165 15.40 7.39 3.27
CA GLN A 165 16.15 8.45 3.95
C GLN A 165 17.65 8.11 4.05
N LYS A 166 18.44 9.09 4.50
CA LYS A 166 19.88 8.89 4.79
C LYS A 166 20.07 7.70 5.72
N LYS A 167 21.08 6.87 5.41
CA LYS A 167 21.34 5.60 6.11
C LYS A 167 21.49 5.74 7.63
N GLU A 168 22.04 6.86 8.09
CA GLU A 168 22.21 7.20 9.51
C GLU A 168 20.88 7.29 10.29
N LEU A 169 19.78 7.63 9.63
CA LEU A 169 18.46 7.77 10.25
C LEU A 169 17.79 6.42 10.52
N TRP A 170 18.21 5.35 9.85
CA TRP A 170 17.60 4.02 9.96
C TRP A 170 18.64 2.92 10.15
N TYR A 171 19.78 3.26 10.76
CA TYR A 171 20.77 2.26 11.16
C TYR A 171 20.21 1.36 12.27
N GLN A 172 19.55 1.96 13.26
CA GLN A 172 18.80 1.28 14.31
C GLN A 172 17.30 1.34 14.02
N ASP A 173 16.48 1.03 15.03
CA ASP A 173 15.03 1.09 14.94
C ASP A 173 14.53 2.51 14.69
N VAL A 174 13.37 2.61 14.04
CA VAL A 174 12.76 3.89 13.68
C VAL A 174 11.34 3.96 14.24
N ALA A 175 11.05 4.98 15.03
CA ALA A 175 9.73 5.14 15.63
C ALA A 175 8.81 5.99 14.75
N LEU A 176 7.53 5.65 14.74
CA LEU A 176 6.45 6.42 14.15
C LEU A 176 5.39 6.66 15.22
N LEU A 177 5.01 7.91 15.42
CA LEU A 177 4.02 8.34 16.38
C LEU A 177 2.90 9.06 15.62
N GLU A 178 1.67 8.66 15.85
CA GLU A 178 0.51 9.28 15.21
C GLU A 178 -0.67 9.39 16.16
N MET A 179 -1.61 10.26 15.81
CA MET A 179 -2.91 10.38 16.46
C MET A 179 -3.96 9.71 15.58
N GLU A 180 -4.67 8.73 16.13
CA GLU A 180 -5.78 8.05 15.47
C GLU A 180 -6.95 7.97 16.46
N ASN A 181 -8.12 8.49 16.10
CA ASN A 181 -9.34 8.39 16.90
C ASN A 181 -9.11 8.70 18.39
N GLU A 182 -8.54 9.87 18.67
CA GLU A 182 -8.21 10.35 20.03
C GLU A 182 -7.25 9.43 20.81
N THR A 183 -6.49 8.58 20.12
CA THR A 183 -5.47 7.71 20.68
C THR A 183 -4.11 8.01 20.05
N ILE A 184 -3.10 8.26 20.89
CA ILE A 184 -1.70 8.31 20.44
C ILE A 184 -1.23 6.88 20.23
N ILE A 185 -0.73 6.56 19.04
CA ILE A 185 -0.20 5.24 18.70
C ILE A 185 1.30 5.37 18.43
N GLY A 186 2.08 4.43 18.98
CA GLY A 186 3.50 4.29 18.70
C GLY A 186 3.78 2.98 17.95
N TYR A 187 4.40 3.12 16.78
CA TYR A 187 4.93 2.02 15.99
C TYR A 187 6.45 2.05 15.99
N VAL A 188 7.06 0.87 15.79
CA VAL A 188 8.50 0.74 15.58
C VAL A 188 8.75 -0.07 14.32
N LEU A 189 9.52 0.50 13.40
CA LEU A 189 10.15 -0.22 12.30
C LEU A 189 11.47 -0.82 12.79
N HIS A 190 11.56 -2.15 12.77
CA HIS A 190 12.78 -2.91 12.98
C HIS A 190 13.25 -3.52 11.65
N ILE A 191 14.56 -3.56 11.42
CA ILE A 191 15.15 -4.24 10.26
C ILE A 191 16.15 -5.28 10.76
N ASP A 192 15.76 -6.55 10.68
CA ASP A 192 16.62 -7.68 10.99
C ASP A 192 17.59 -7.95 9.83
N ARG A 193 18.87 -7.72 10.09
CA ARG A 193 19.95 -7.83 9.11
C ARG A 193 20.75 -9.13 9.27
N ARG A 194 20.28 -10.08 10.08
CA ARG A 194 20.91 -11.39 10.25
C ARG A 194 20.72 -12.27 9.00
N MET A 195 19.65 -12.03 8.25
CA MET A 195 19.33 -12.71 6.99
C MET A 195 19.65 -11.83 5.78
N ARG A 196 19.79 -12.48 4.62
CA ARG A 196 19.92 -11.83 3.32
C ARG A 196 18.88 -12.42 2.35
N PRO A 197 17.94 -11.62 1.83
CA PRO A 197 17.70 -10.21 2.14
C PRO A 197 17.35 -9.97 3.62
N ALA A 198 17.58 -8.75 4.10
CA ALA A 198 17.16 -8.36 5.45
C ALA A 198 15.63 -8.30 5.54
N ILE A 199 15.06 -8.45 6.74
CA ILE A 199 13.61 -8.40 6.93
C ILE A 199 13.23 -7.15 7.73
N ALA A 200 12.34 -6.34 7.18
CA ALA A 200 11.78 -5.16 7.82
C ALA A 200 10.36 -5.44 8.32
N ARG A 201 10.07 -5.07 9.58
CA ARG A 201 8.75 -5.21 10.21
C ARG A 201 8.38 -3.95 10.94
N VAL A 202 7.10 -3.57 10.85
CA VAL A 202 6.54 -2.48 11.65
C VAL A 202 5.55 -3.05 12.64
N GLU A 203 5.80 -2.82 13.92
CA GLU A 203 4.95 -3.31 14.99
C GLU A 203 4.31 -2.14 15.74
N LYS A 204 3.02 -2.27 16.08
CA LYS A 204 2.37 -1.40 17.07
C LYS A 204 2.86 -1.79 18.46
N VAL A 205 3.70 -0.95 19.06
CA VAL A 205 4.34 -1.27 20.36
C VAL A 205 3.62 -0.62 21.53
N ALA A 206 2.89 0.47 21.31
CA ALA A 206 2.16 1.17 22.36
C ALA A 206 0.96 1.93 21.80
N SER A 207 -0.06 2.10 22.65
CA SER A 207 -1.18 3.01 22.40
C SER A 207 -1.62 3.66 23.71
N GLN A 208 -2.01 4.93 23.62
CA GLN A 208 -2.44 5.72 24.76
C GLN A 208 -3.65 6.57 24.37
N PRO A 209 -4.86 6.19 24.82
CA PRO A 209 -6.05 7.00 24.66
C PRO A 209 -5.88 8.36 25.37
N VAL A 210 -6.40 9.40 24.73
CA VAL A 210 -6.40 10.80 25.20
C VAL A 210 -7.74 11.48 24.86
N ASP A 211 -8.81 10.70 24.80
CA ASP A 211 -10.20 11.15 24.61
C ASP A 211 -10.76 11.90 25.84
N ASP A 212 -12.00 12.39 25.70
CA ASP A 212 -12.69 13.12 26.76
C ASP A 212 -12.95 12.30 28.04
N THR A 213 -13.02 10.97 27.93
CA THR A 213 -13.12 10.07 29.09
C THR A 213 -11.82 10.11 29.89
N ILE A 214 -10.67 10.04 29.20
CA ILE A 214 -9.35 10.18 29.84
C ILE A 214 -9.14 11.58 30.38
N ARG A 215 -9.60 12.61 29.65
CA ARG A 215 -9.59 14.00 30.12
C ARG A 215 -10.35 14.16 31.44
N ALA A 216 -11.44 13.42 31.63
CA ALA A 216 -12.20 13.36 32.88
C ALA A 216 -12.58 14.75 33.45
N GLY A 217 -13.03 15.65 32.57
CA GLY A 217 -13.46 17.00 32.96
C GLY A 217 -12.36 17.95 33.46
N ARG A 218 -11.08 17.59 33.32
CA ARG A 218 -9.95 18.46 33.71
C ARG A 218 -9.99 19.79 32.97
N SER A 219 -9.54 20.84 33.67
CA SER A 219 -9.23 22.14 33.09
C SER A 219 -8.22 22.00 31.93
N ASP A 220 -8.18 22.94 30.99
CA ASP A 220 -7.24 22.87 29.86
C ASP A 220 -5.78 22.83 30.33
N SER A 221 -5.45 23.54 31.41
CA SER A 221 -4.10 23.58 31.98
C SER A 221 -3.70 22.22 32.58
N ASP A 222 -4.58 21.62 33.38
CA ASP A 222 -4.32 20.31 33.99
C ASP A 222 -4.34 19.20 32.94
N TRP A 223 -5.20 19.35 31.92
CA TRP A 223 -5.25 18.42 30.81
C TRP A 223 -3.95 18.44 30.01
N LYS A 224 -3.38 19.60 29.69
CA LYS A 224 -2.07 19.67 29.00
C LYS A 224 -0.98 18.92 29.77
N LYS A 225 -0.89 19.10 31.09
CA LYS A 225 0.08 18.39 31.95
C LYS A 225 -0.14 16.89 31.95
N GLU A 226 -1.39 16.46 32.11
CA GLU A 226 -1.71 15.03 32.12
C GLU A 226 -1.46 14.40 30.75
N LYS A 227 -1.79 15.10 29.67
CA LYS A 227 -1.54 14.66 28.30
C LYS A 227 -0.05 14.52 27.99
N ASP A 228 0.79 15.45 28.46
CA ASP A 228 2.25 15.30 28.38
C ASP A 228 2.73 14.07 29.15
N ARG A 229 2.20 13.86 30.37
CA ARG A 229 2.55 12.68 31.19
C ARG A 229 2.18 11.38 30.47
N LEU A 230 0.98 11.29 29.91
CA LEU A 230 0.50 10.14 29.15
C LEU A 230 1.36 9.88 27.91
N PHE A 231 1.67 10.93 27.14
CA PHE A 231 2.53 10.79 25.97
C PHE A 231 3.96 10.38 26.36
N PHE A 232 4.51 10.91 27.45
CA PHE A 232 5.82 10.54 27.97
C PHE A 232 5.87 9.06 28.40
N GLU A 233 4.82 8.53 29.04
CA GLU A 233 4.72 7.11 29.37
C GLU A 233 4.57 6.22 28.12
N LEU A 234 3.88 6.69 27.07
CA LEU A 234 3.88 6.01 25.78
C LEU A 234 5.28 5.95 25.18
N LEU A 235 6.03 7.07 25.16
CA LEU A 235 7.38 7.11 24.62
C LEU A 235 8.35 6.19 25.37
N LYS A 236 8.20 6.06 26.70
CA LYS A 236 8.97 5.08 27.47
C LYS A 236 8.74 3.66 26.97
N LYS A 237 7.48 3.26 26.73
CA LYS A 237 7.14 1.93 26.19
C LYS A 237 7.68 1.74 24.76
N VAL A 238 7.57 2.77 23.92
CA VAL A 238 8.11 2.72 22.54
C VAL A 238 9.62 2.50 22.56
N PHE A 239 10.35 3.20 23.44
CA PHE A 239 11.82 3.13 23.49
C PHE A 239 12.36 2.03 24.41
N GLU A 240 11.50 1.36 25.16
CA GLU A 240 11.90 0.32 26.11
C GLU A 240 12.67 -0.79 25.39
N ARG A 241 13.92 -1.03 25.85
CA ARG A 241 14.84 -2.06 25.31
C ARG A 241 15.13 -1.92 23.82
N ARG A 242 14.94 -0.73 23.24
CA ARG A 242 15.20 -0.45 21.83
C ARG A 242 16.19 0.69 21.68
N THR A 243 17.04 0.60 20.67
CA THR A 243 17.86 1.73 20.25
C THR A 243 17.15 2.39 19.08
N ILE A 244 16.65 3.62 19.27
CA ILE A 244 15.89 4.33 18.24
C ILE A 244 16.80 5.41 17.62
N SER A 245 16.99 5.37 16.30
CA SER A 245 17.79 6.37 15.58
C SER A 245 17.01 7.68 15.38
N VAL A 246 15.75 7.55 14.96
CA VAL A 246 14.88 8.67 14.61
C VAL A 246 13.43 8.38 15.01
N SER A 247 12.68 9.42 15.33
CA SER A 247 11.23 9.37 15.54
C SER A 247 10.52 10.30 14.57
N TYR A 248 9.50 9.78 13.88
CA TYR A 248 8.61 10.55 13.03
C TYR A 248 7.29 10.81 13.75
N LEU A 249 6.89 12.07 13.84
CA LEU A 249 5.63 12.53 14.39
C LEU A 249 4.69 12.87 13.22
N MET A 250 3.61 12.12 13.06
CA MET A 250 2.62 12.37 12.01
C MET A 250 1.58 13.40 12.45
N GLY A 251 1.28 14.34 11.54
CA GLY A 251 0.29 15.38 11.78
C GLY A 251 0.84 16.59 12.52
N ASP A 252 -0.06 17.45 12.99
CA ASP A 252 0.22 18.69 13.75
C ASP A 252 -0.13 18.57 15.25
N TYR A 253 -0.67 17.42 15.67
CA TYR A 253 -1.11 17.17 17.04
C TYR A 253 0.01 17.34 18.08
N PHE A 254 1.20 16.83 17.79
CA PHE A 254 2.35 16.89 18.69
C PHE A 254 2.98 18.28 18.66
N ASN A 255 2.96 19.02 19.75
CA ASN A 255 3.60 20.33 19.79
C ASN A 255 4.01 20.74 21.21
N LYS A 256 4.94 21.69 21.30
CA LYS A 256 5.53 22.14 22.57
C LYS A 256 4.55 22.84 23.51
N SER A 257 3.38 23.26 23.05
CA SER A 257 2.39 23.93 23.92
C SER A 257 1.77 23.00 24.95
N TRP A 258 1.89 21.68 24.75
CA TRP A 258 1.42 20.67 25.70
C TRP A 258 2.40 19.52 25.92
N ALA A 259 3.29 19.21 24.98
CA ALA A 259 4.19 18.03 25.04
C ALA A 259 5.64 18.40 25.37
N GLU A 260 5.88 19.34 26.28
CA GLU A 260 7.23 19.87 26.53
C GLU A 260 8.20 18.78 26.99
N ARG A 261 7.83 18.03 28.03
CA ARG A 261 8.66 16.95 28.58
C ARG A 261 8.83 15.82 27.56
N SER A 262 7.75 15.45 26.89
CA SER A 262 7.76 14.38 25.89
C SER A 262 8.67 14.71 24.70
N ILE A 263 8.60 15.93 24.16
CA ILE A 263 9.47 16.36 23.05
C ILE A 263 10.92 16.42 23.48
N GLN A 264 11.23 16.91 24.70
CA GLN A 264 12.59 16.88 25.23
C GLN A 264 13.14 15.45 25.32
N TYR A 265 12.33 14.50 25.80
CA TYR A 265 12.70 13.09 25.87
C TYR A 265 12.85 12.44 24.49
N LEU A 266 12.00 12.81 23.54
CA LEU A 266 12.02 12.32 22.16
C LEU A 266 13.28 12.80 21.42
N CYS A 267 13.74 14.02 21.68
CA CYS A 267 14.95 14.59 21.06
C CYS A 267 16.25 14.31 21.84
N TYR A 268 16.21 13.64 23.00
CA TYR A 268 17.41 13.40 23.79
C TYR A 268 18.36 12.42 23.06
N LYS A 269 19.43 12.98 22.48
CA LYS A 269 20.45 12.28 21.67
C LYS A 269 19.89 11.54 20.44
N ARG A 270 18.71 11.96 19.94
CA ARG A 270 17.98 11.33 18.83
C ARG A 270 17.41 12.40 17.90
N HIS A 271 17.17 12.04 16.65
CA HIS A 271 16.49 12.92 15.71
C HIS A 271 14.97 12.77 15.80
N ALA A 272 14.27 13.87 15.60
CA ALA A 272 12.83 13.95 15.59
C ALA A 272 12.38 14.78 14.39
N PHE A 273 11.46 14.26 13.59
CA PHE A 273 10.86 15.01 12.49
C PHE A 273 9.36 14.95 12.59
N GLN A 274 8.70 16.08 12.36
CA GLN A 274 7.25 16.18 12.32
C GLN A 274 6.81 16.58 10.93
N GLY A 275 5.74 15.95 10.42
CA GLY A 275 5.22 16.24 9.09
C GLY A 275 3.90 15.56 8.81
N GLN A 276 3.28 15.95 7.70
CA GLN A 276 1.96 15.48 7.28
C GLN A 276 2.00 14.67 5.98
N ASN A 277 3.18 14.43 5.42
CA ASN A 277 3.33 13.84 4.08
C ASN A 277 4.21 12.60 3.98
N LEU A 278 4.51 11.98 5.11
CA LEU A 278 5.33 10.77 5.16
C LEU A 278 4.70 9.63 4.35
N TYR A 279 3.38 9.40 4.48
CA TYR A 279 2.71 8.29 3.80
C TYR A 279 2.65 8.52 2.28
N SER A 280 2.22 9.70 1.82
CA SER A 280 2.23 10.00 0.38
C SER A 280 3.63 9.97 -0.24
N LYS A 281 4.68 10.43 0.48
CA LYS A 281 6.08 10.28 0.05
C LYS A 281 6.54 8.83 0.01
N GLY A 282 6.18 8.05 1.02
CA GLY A 282 6.42 6.61 1.06
C GLY A 282 5.81 5.87 -0.13
N ALA A 283 4.56 6.19 -0.45
CA ALA A 283 3.88 5.70 -1.65
C ALA A 283 4.61 6.10 -2.94
N CYS A 284 5.07 7.36 -3.04
CA CYS A 284 5.81 7.81 -4.20
C CYS A 284 7.15 7.07 -4.37
N TYR A 285 7.92 6.86 -3.29
CA TYR A 285 9.15 6.06 -3.34
C TYR A 285 8.88 4.60 -3.74
N ALA A 286 7.79 4.00 -3.24
CA ALA A 286 7.40 2.65 -3.63
C ALA A 286 7.08 2.57 -5.14
N ALA A 287 6.34 3.55 -5.67
CA ALA A 287 6.07 3.67 -7.09
C ALA A 287 7.36 3.87 -7.92
N MET A 288 8.32 4.65 -7.42
CA MET A 288 9.64 4.83 -8.05
C MET A 288 10.41 3.49 -8.14
N GLU A 289 10.35 2.65 -7.10
CA GLU A 289 10.98 1.32 -7.12
C GLU A 289 10.29 0.41 -8.15
N ARG A 290 8.96 0.40 -8.20
CA ARG A 290 8.19 -0.39 -9.18
C ARG A 290 8.42 0.05 -10.62
N ALA A 291 8.63 1.35 -10.84
CA ALA A 291 8.99 1.91 -12.14
C ALA A 291 10.48 1.70 -12.50
N GLY A 292 11.30 1.16 -11.58
CA GLY A 292 12.73 0.94 -11.81
C GLY A 292 13.58 2.21 -11.77
N LEU A 293 13.07 3.32 -11.23
CA LEU A 293 13.81 4.58 -11.06
C LEU A 293 14.77 4.54 -9.87
N ILE A 294 14.48 3.70 -8.89
CA ILE A 294 15.39 3.39 -7.77
C ILE A 294 15.60 1.89 -7.68
N ALA A 295 16.78 1.48 -7.22
CA ALA A 295 17.11 0.07 -7.08
C ALA A 295 16.28 -0.57 -5.97
N LYS A 296 15.76 -1.77 -6.24
CA LYS A 296 15.17 -2.63 -5.21
C LYS A 296 16.23 -2.91 -4.15
N ARG A 297 15.87 -2.70 -2.89
CA ARG A 297 16.77 -2.93 -1.76
C ARG A 297 16.86 -4.42 -1.45
N ASP A 298 17.99 -4.83 -0.88
CA ASP A 298 18.18 -6.16 -0.29
C ASP A 298 17.49 -6.25 1.08
N ILE A 299 16.22 -5.80 1.12
CA ILE A 299 15.36 -5.73 2.29
C ILE A 299 13.95 -6.11 1.83
N ILE A 300 13.35 -7.11 2.47
CA ILE A 300 11.96 -7.48 2.30
C ILE A 300 11.15 -6.85 3.43
N PHE A 301 10.05 -6.18 3.08
CA PHE A 301 9.07 -5.75 4.06
C PHE A 301 8.07 -6.89 4.35
N SER A 302 7.96 -7.26 5.63
CA SER A 302 7.01 -8.21 6.19
C SER A 302 5.94 -7.39 6.90
N GLY A 303 4.88 -7.09 6.14
CA GLY A 303 3.70 -6.35 6.58
C GLY A 303 2.45 -7.20 6.44
N GLN A 304 1.32 -6.70 6.95
CA GLN A 304 0.08 -7.46 7.00
C GLN A 304 -0.38 -7.93 5.62
N ASP A 305 -0.17 -7.15 4.56
CA ASP A 305 -0.60 -7.47 3.18
C ASP A 305 0.50 -8.14 2.34
N MET A 306 1.62 -8.55 2.94
CA MET A 306 2.75 -9.13 2.21
C MET A 306 2.73 -10.65 2.30
N VAL A 307 2.92 -11.33 1.17
CA VAL A 307 3.13 -12.77 1.16
C VAL A 307 4.49 -13.10 1.78
N GLU A 308 4.52 -13.99 2.77
CA GLU A 308 5.75 -14.35 3.49
C GLU A 308 6.42 -15.63 2.96
N HIS A 309 5.90 -16.17 1.86
CA HIS A 309 6.38 -17.42 1.26
C HIS A 309 6.80 -17.21 -0.21
N ASN A 310 7.94 -17.79 -0.58
CA ASN A 310 8.29 -17.98 -1.98
C ASN A 310 7.60 -19.23 -2.49
N ILE A 311 6.91 -19.15 -3.63
CA ILE A 311 6.25 -20.29 -4.27
C ILE A 311 6.88 -20.52 -5.63
N GLY A 312 7.20 -21.76 -5.93
CA GLY A 312 7.70 -22.13 -7.25
C GLY A 312 7.50 -23.60 -7.55
N MET A 313 8.03 -24.01 -8.69
CA MET A 313 7.90 -25.37 -9.21
C MET A 313 9.24 -25.85 -9.77
N GLU A 314 9.55 -27.13 -9.59
CA GLU A 314 10.63 -27.77 -10.36
C GLU A 314 10.10 -28.09 -11.77
N VAL A 315 10.71 -27.49 -12.78
CA VAL A 315 10.30 -27.65 -14.18
C VAL A 315 11.51 -27.85 -15.07
N ARG A 316 11.28 -28.43 -16.25
CA ARG A 316 12.35 -28.62 -17.25
C ARG A 316 12.30 -27.57 -18.34
N ILE A 317 13.21 -26.59 -18.29
CA ILE A 317 13.33 -25.54 -19.31
C ILE A 317 14.54 -25.84 -20.20
N ARG A 318 14.31 -25.98 -21.51
CA ARG A 318 15.35 -26.30 -22.51
C ARG A 318 16.21 -27.53 -22.13
N GLY A 319 15.56 -28.54 -21.54
CA GLY A 319 16.21 -29.80 -21.18
C GLY A 319 16.89 -29.81 -19.81
N LYS A 320 16.93 -28.69 -19.07
CA LYS A 320 17.54 -28.60 -17.73
C LYS A 320 16.46 -28.49 -16.66
N GLU A 321 16.56 -29.32 -15.62
CA GLU A 321 15.75 -29.17 -14.39
C GLU A 321 16.10 -27.84 -13.71
N THR A 322 15.08 -27.02 -13.48
CA THR A 322 15.20 -25.63 -13.03
C THR A 322 14.04 -25.30 -12.11
N TYR A 323 14.35 -24.73 -10.95
CA TYR A 323 13.35 -24.09 -10.10
C TYR A 323 12.79 -22.85 -10.82
N TYR A 324 11.49 -22.89 -11.13
CA TYR A 324 10.76 -21.78 -11.70
C TYR A 324 10.01 -21.02 -10.60
N PRO A 325 10.44 -19.80 -10.24
CA PRO A 325 9.75 -18.98 -9.26
C PRO A 325 8.43 -18.48 -9.84
N ILE A 326 7.36 -18.60 -9.06
CA ILE A 326 6.02 -18.11 -9.40
C ILE A 326 5.71 -16.87 -8.56
N VAL A 327 5.90 -16.99 -7.25
CA VAL A 327 5.63 -15.93 -6.27
C VAL A 327 6.89 -15.74 -5.43
N SER A 328 7.25 -14.47 -5.21
CA SER A 328 8.32 -14.11 -4.28
C SER A 328 7.72 -13.57 -2.99
N ALA A 329 8.35 -13.91 -1.86
CA ALA A 329 8.01 -13.29 -0.58
C ALA A 329 8.25 -11.77 -0.63
N GLY A 330 7.48 -11.01 0.16
CA GLY A 330 7.55 -9.54 0.22
C GLY A 330 6.78 -8.83 -0.89
N VAL A 331 5.95 -9.55 -1.65
CA VAL A 331 5.05 -8.98 -2.65
C VAL A 331 3.67 -8.84 -2.03
N ASN A 332 3.00 -7.72 -2.33
CA ASN A 332 1.65 -7.47 -1.87
C ASN A 332 0.70 -8.47 -2.54
N TRP A 333 -0.10 -9.19 -1.76
CA TRP A 333 -0.95 -10.27 -2.28
C TRP A 333 -2.00 -9.78 -3.30
N TYR A 334 -2.46 -8.53 -3.22
CA TYR A 334 -3.36 -7.90 -4.19
C TYR A 334 -2.75 -7.72 -5.59
N GLU A 335 -1.42 -7.75 -5.69
CA GLU A 335 -0.68 -7.62 -6.95
C GLU A 335 -0.40 -8.99 -7.60
N ILE A 336 -0.66 -10.09 -6.89
CA ILE A 336 -0.29 -11.43 -7.33
C ILE A 336 -1.41 -12.03 -8.17
N HIS A 337 -1.21 -12.02 -9.48
CA HIS A 337 -1.97 -12.83 -10.42
C HIS A 337 -1.01 -13.37 -11.48
N HIS A 338 -0.56 -14.62 -11.29
CA HIS A 338 0.41 -15.26 -12.17
C HIS A 338 -0.27 -16.27 -13.08
N VAL A 339 0.02 -16.22 -14.37
CA VAL A 339 -0.45 -17.20 -15.35
C VAL A 339 0.74 -17.76 -16.10
N CYS A 340 0.89 -19.08 -16.13
CA CYS A 340 1.88 -19.75 -16.94
C CYS A 340 1.31 -21.00 -17.62
N GLU A 341 1.95 -21.44 -18.70
CA GLU A 341 1.59 -22.67 -19.40
C GLU A 341 2.78 -23.63 -19.39
N PHE A 342 2.52 -24.92 -19.18
CA PHE A 342 3.53 -25.96 -19.27
C PHE A 342 2.98 -27.24 -19.86
N ILE A 343 3.88 -28.13 -20.28
CA ILE A 343 3.57 -29.39 -20.94
C ILE A 343 3.89 -30.52 -19.96
N LEU A 344 2.90 -31.36 -19.68
CA LEU A 344 3.08 -32.55 -18.84
C LEU A 344 3.88 -33.61 -19.60
N LYS A 345 4.83 -34.27 -18.94
CA LYS A 345 5.53 -35.40 -19.55
C LYS A 345 4.70 -36.66 -19.31
N GLU A 346 4.75 -37.23 -18.11
CA GLU A 346 4.02 -38.45 -17.71
C GLU A 346 3.26 -38.24 -16.40
N GLU A 347 3.45 -37.09 -15.77
CA GLU A 347 2.91 -36.74 -14.47
C GLU A 347 1.40 -36.51 -14.55
N ARG A 348 0.68 -37.01 -13.54
CA ARG A 348 -0.75 -36.77 -13.34
C ARG A 348 -1.02 -35.94 -12.09
N GLU A 349 -0.02 -35.18 -11.67
CA GLU A 349 -0.12 -34.22 -10.58
C GLU A 349 0.75 -33.00 -10.90
N ILE A 350 0.38 -31.87 -10.30
CA ILE A 350 1.16 -30.64 -10.29
C ILE A 350 1.74 -30.51 -8.89
N ARG A 351 3.06 -30.32 -8.79
CA ARG A 351 3.75 -30.10 -7.52
C ARG A 351 4.31 -28.70 -7.46
N MET A 352 3.95 -27.96 -6.42
CA MET A 352 4.53 -26.67 -6.08
C MET A 352 5.27 -26.79 -4.75
N ILE A 353 6.24 -25.92 -4.54
CA ILE A 353 7.03 -25.88 -3.33
C ILE A 353 6.95 -24.47 -2.76
N SER A 354 6.52 -24.35 -1.51
CA SER A 354 6.56 -23.10 -0.76
C SER A 354 7.73 -23.09 0.22
N HIS A 355 8.49 -22.01 0.25
CA HIS A 355 9.54 -21.78 1.24
C HIS A 355 9.22 -20.52 2.04
N PRO A 356 9.17 -20.57 3.39
CA PRO A 356 9.01 -19.38 4.21
C PRO A 356 10.19 -18.42 3.98
N MET A 357 9.95 -17.13 4.21
CA MET A 357 11.01 -16.11 4.18
C MET A 357 11.99 -16.28 5.35
N GLU A 358 11.49 -16.70 6.51
CA GLU A 358 12.34 -17.09 7.63
C GLU A 358 12.93 -18.51 7.41
N PRO A 359 14.05 -18.85 8.07
CA PRO A 359 14.68 -20.15 7.88
C PRO A 359 13.73 -21.27 8.29
N GLY A 360 13.40 -22.14 7.34
CA GLY A 360 12.49 -23.27 7.54
C GLY A 360 12.50 -24.20 6.34
N ASP A 361 11.97 -25.41 6.53
CA ASP A 361 11.88 -26.40 5.47
C ASP A 361 10.80 -26.02 4.44
N GLY A 362 11.06 -26.37 3.18
CA GLY A 362 10.08 -26.21 2.10
C GLY A 362 8.92 -27.20 2.25
N VAL A 363 7.70 -26.73 1.98
CA VAL A 363 6.49 -27.56 1.97
C VAL A 363 6.09 -27.87 0.53
N VAL A 364 5.89 -29.16 0.22
CA VAL A 364 5.44 -29.60 -1.11
C VAL A 364 3.92 -29.70 -1.15
N HIS A 365 3.33 -29.01 -2.12
CA HIS A 365 1.89 -28.98 -2.38
C HIS A 365 1.57 -29.72 -3.68
N SER A 366 0.89 -30.86 -3.59
CA SER A 366 0.61 -31.72 -4.76
C SER A 366 -0.88 -31.75 -5.14
N MET A 367 -1.23 -31.23 -6.32
CA MET A 367 -2.59 -31.28 -6.87
C MET A 367 -2.72 -32.42 -7.89
N ARG A 368 -3.55 -33.42 -7.61
CA ARG A 368 -3.82 -34.52 -8.54
C ARG A 368 -4.78 -34.08 -9.65
N LEU A 369 -4.45 -34.43 -10.89
CA LEU A 369 -5.25 -34.13 -12.09
C LEU A 369 -6.26 -35.25 -12.35
N THR A 370 -7.16 -35.46 -11.39
CA THR A 370 -8.17 -36.53 -11.44
C THR A 370 -9.07 -36.35 -12.66
N GLY A 371 -9.26 -37.42 -13.44
CA GLY A 371 -10.06 -37.38 -14.67
C GLY A 371 -9.31 -36.93 -15.92
N LEU A 372 -8.02 -36.54 -15.81
CA LEU A 372 -7.22 -36.17 -16.98
C LEU A 372 -7.18 -37.33 -18.00
N PRO A 373 -7.58 -37.10 -19.27
CA PRO A 373 -7.57 -38.14 -20.29
C PRO A 373 -6.19 -38.76 -20.46
N HIS A 374 -6.16 -40.04 -20.83
CA HIS A 374 -4.91 -40.68 -21.19
C HIS A 374 -4.45 -40.16 -22.56
N ARG A 375 -3.24 -39.60 -22.60
CA ARG A 375 -2.59 -39.11 -23.82
C ARG A 375 -1.10 -39.52 -23.79
N PRO A 376 -0.43 -39.60 -24.96
CA PRO A 376 1.01 -39.83 -25.00
C PRO A 376 1.79 -38.79 -24.18
N PRO A 377 3.02 -39.08 -23.76
CA PRO A 377 3.83 -38.10 -23.07
C PRO A 377 3.98 -36.80 -23.86
N ARG A 378 3.92 -35.65 -23.20
CA ARG A 378 4.00 -34.32 -23.82
C ARG A 378 2.83 -33.95 -24.75
N ALA A 379 1.70 -34.65 -24.62
CA ALA A 379 0.45 -34.36 -25.35
C ALA A 379 -0.60 -33.62 -24.51
N THR A 380 -0.23 -33.11 -23.34
CA THR A 380 -1.11 -32.30 -22.48
C THR A 380 -0.42 -30.99 -22.13
N ARG A 381 -1.08 -29.88 -22.45
CA ARG A 381 -0.68 -28.54 -22.05
C ARG A 381 -1.63 -28.05 -20.97
N ILE A 382 -1.08 -27.59 -19.86
CA ILE A 382 -1.81 -27.03 -18.74
C ILE A 382 -1.58 -25.53 -18.70
N ARG A 383 -2.65 -24.76 -18.49
CA ARG A 383 -2.56 -23.39 -18.00
C ARG A 383 -2.72 -23.40 -16.49
N LEU A 384 -1.78 -22.80 -15.79
CA LEU A 384 -1.81 -22.61 -14.35
C LEU A 384 -2.07 -21.13 -14.05
N THR A 385 -3.10 -20.86 -13.27
CA THR A 385 -3.43 -19.53 -12.75
C THR A 385 -3.26 -19.55 -11.23
N ILE A 386 -2.53 -18.57 -10.69
CA ILE A 386 -2.26 -18.44 -9.26
C ILE A 386 -2.59 -17.03 -8.80
N TYR A 387 -3.39 -16.93 -7.74
CA TYR A 387 -3.76 -15.68 -7.08
C TYR A 387 -3.96 -15.90 -5.58
N PHE A 388 -4.06 -14.82 -4.81
CA PHE A 388 -4.25 -14.87 -3.37
C PHE A 388 -5.58 -14.22 -2.98
N THR A 389 -6.20 -14.75 -1.92
CA THR A 389 -7.39 -14.16 -1.27
C THR A 389 -7.07 -13.57 0.10
N SER A 390 -5.88 -13.88 0.63
CA SER A 390 -5.30 -13.26 1.80
C SER A 390 -3.79 -13.52 1.79
N PRO A 391 -2.98 -12.86 2.64
CA PRO A 391 -1.53 -13.09 2.70
C PRO A 391 -1.11 -14.55 2.94
N THR A 392 -2.00 -15.35 3.55
CA THR A 392 -1.74 -16.76 3.92
C THR A 392 -2.54 -17.76 3.08
N LYS A 393 -3.35 -17.32 2.12
CA LYS A 393 -4.20 -18.19 1.29
C LYS A 393 -3.95 -17.97 -0.20
N CYS A 394 -3.41 -19.00 -0.85
CA CYS A 394 -3.11 -19.04 -2.27
C CYS A 394 -4.08 -19.99 -2.99
N HIS A 395 -4.71 -19.50 -4.06
CA HIS A 395 -5.53 -20.30 -4.96
C HIS A 395 -4.73 -20.67 -6.21
N VAL A 396 -4.87 -21.94 -6.60
CA VAL A 396 -4.20 -22.50 -7.76
C VAL A 396 -5.23 -23.18 -8.64
N GLU A 397 -5.30 -22.76 -9.89
CA GLU A 397 -6.21 -23.31 -10.89
C GLU A 397 -5.39 -23.88 -12.05
N ALA A 398 -5.66 -25.12 -12.44
CA ALA A 398 -5.04 -25.77 -13.58
C ALA A 398 -6.09 -26.14 -14.61
N GLU A 399 -5.97 -25.63 -15.83
CA GLU A 399 -6.86 -25.89 -16.96
C GLU A 399 -6.14 -26.73 -18.02
N ASP A 400 -6.75 -27.84 -18.46
CA ASP A 400 -6.22 -28.63 -19.57
C ASP A 400 -6.59 -28.01 -20.92
N LEU A 401 -5.60 -27.39 -21.56
CA LEU A 401 -5.73 -26.77 -22.87
C LEU A 401 -5.55 -27.75 -24.04
N GLY A 402 -4.97 -28.93 -23.80
CA GLY A 402 -4.52 -29.82 -24.87
C GLY A 402 -3.68 -29.11 -25.95
N PHE A 403 -3.80 -29.60 -27.19
CA PHE A 403 -3.16 -29.07 -28.39
C PHE A 403 -4.17 -28.90 -29.55
N GLY A 404 -5.40 -28.49 -29.22
CA GLY A 404 -6.46 -28.25 -30.21
C GLY A 404 -6.90 -29.54 -30.91
N GLY A 405 -6.87 -29.57 -32.24
CA GLY A 405 -7.36 -30.73 -33.02
C GLY A 405 -6.55 -32.02 -32.80
N PHE A 406 -5.26 -31.91 -32.48
CA PHE A 406 -4.40 -33.07 -32.21
C PHE A 406 -4.75 -33.76 -30.89
N TYR A 407 -4.99 -32.96 -29.86
CA TYR A 407 -5.41 -33.40 -28.54
C TYR A 407 -6.39 -32.37 -27.99
N LYS A 408 -7.68 -32.66 -28.05
CA LYS A 408 -8.72 -31.72 -27.63
C LYS A 408 -8.57 -31.38 -26.14
N PRO A 409 -8.79 -30.13 -25.71
CA PRO A 409 -8.97 -29.78 -24.31
C PRO A 409 -10.00 -30.72 -23.68
N SER A 410 -9.74 -31.22 -22.47
CA SER A 410 -10.72 -32.07 -21.78
C SER A 410 -11.87 -31.28 -21.17
N GLY A 411 -11.73 -29.96 -21.02
CA GLY A 411 -12.68 -29.10 -20.29
C GLY A 411 -12.55 -29.19 -18.77
N PHE A 412 -11.60 -29.99 -18.25
CA PHE A 412 -11.33 -30.04 -16.82
C PHE A 412 -10.54 -28.81 -16.35
N VAL A 413 -11.00 -28.26 -15.23
CA VAL A 413 -10.28 -27.30 -14.41
C VAL A 413 -10.15 -27.91 -13.01
N TRP A 414 -8.91 -28.02 -12.53
CA TRP A 414 -8.62 -28.46 -11.16
C TRP A 414 -8.28 -27.25 -10.32
N THR A 415 -8.82 -27.19 -9.11
CA THR A 415 -8.56 -26.10 -8.17
C THR A 415 -7.96 -26.65 -6.88
N ARG A 416 -7.08 -25.86 -6.27
CA ARG A 416 -6.52 -26.13 -4.94
C ARG A 416 -6.30 -24.82 -4.19
N GLU A 417 -6.70 -24.81 -2.93
CA GLU A 417 -6.29 -23.80 -1.96
C GLU A 417 -5.06 -24.30 -1.20
N ILE A 418 -4.09 -23.42 -1.01
CA ILE A 418 -2.89 -23.64 -0.20
C ILE A 418 -2.92 -22.61 0.93
N GLU A 419 -2.90 -23.11 2.17
CA GLU A 419 -2.75 -22.30 3.37
C GLU A 419 -1.32 -22.42 3.89
N PHE A 420 -0.75 -21.31 4.36
CA PHE A 420 0.62 -21.21 4.86
C PHE A 420 0.71 -21.06 6.38
#